data_AF-A0A0D0D0E8-F1
#
_entry.id   AF-A0A0D0D0E8-F1
#
_cell.length_a   1.000
_cell.length_b   1.000
_cell.length_c   1.000
_cell.angle_alpha   90.00
_cell.angle_beta   90.00
_cell.angle_gamma   90.00
#
_symmetry.space_group_name_H-M   'P 1'
#
loop_
_entity.id
_entity.type
_entity.pdbx_description
1 polymer ?
#
loop_
_entity_poly.entity_id
_entity_poly.type
_entity_poly.pdbx_seq_one_letter_code
_entity_poly.pdbx_strand_id
1 'polypeptide(L)'
;EPRNAKEVVYQTALHESEAHKAQYKSALLGMQLIVMLQGIFCEQLSGQLAAQEDKQKKKKRGQLNGDGLPRLLTSKAFHNLVIENEE
;
A
#
# COMPACT_ATOMS: atom_id res chain seq x y z
N GLU A 1 2.53 15.47 -49.38
CA GLU A 1 3.39 14.31 -49.71
C GLU A 1 4.85 14.71 -49.61
N PRO A 2 5.74 13.83 -49.10
CA PRO A 2 7.16 14.10 -48.98
C PRO A 2 7.79 14.26 -50.37
N ARG A 3 8.56 15.33 -50.54
CA ARG A 3 9.12 15.76 -51.84
C ARG A 3 10.47 15.13 -52.13
N ASN A 4 11.11 14.52 -51.14
CA ASN A 4 12.42 13.88 -51.28
C ASN A 4 12.61 12.75 -50.26
N ALA A 5 13.62 11.91 -50.50
CA ALA A 5 13.92 10.76 -49.64
C ALA A 5 14.24 11.13 -48.19
N LYS A 6 14.80 12.32 -47.93
CA LYS A 6 15.10 12.76 -46.56
C LYS A 6 13.82 13.06 -45.79
N GLU A 7 12.85 13.71 -46.43
CA GLU A 7 11.53 13.98 -45.83
C GLU A 7 10.79 12.70 -45.49
N VAL A 8 10.90 11.65 -46.32
CA VAL A 8 10.35 10.32 -46.01
C VAL A 8 10.96 9.77 -44.73
N VAL A 9 12.30 9.75 -44.63
CA VAL A 9 13.01 9.25 -43.44
C VAL A 9 12.62 10.02 -42.18
N TYR A 10 12.52 11.35 -42.25
CA TYR A 10 12.12 12.16 -41.11
C TYR A 10 10.67 11.94 -40.70
N GLN A 11 9.75 11.76 -41.65
CA GLN A 11 8.36 11.45 -41.33
C GLN A 11 8.23 10.07 -40.68
N THR A 12 8.98 9.07 -41.15
CA THR A 12 9.02 7.75 -40.52
C THR A 12 9.55 7.84 -39.09
N ALA A 13 10.69 8.50 -38.87
CA ALA A 13 11.26 8.67 -37.54
C ALA A 13 10.33 9.47 -36.60
N LEU A 14 9.63 10.47 -37.12
CA LEU A 14 8.64 11.23 -36.35
C LEU A 14 7.47 10.35 -35.92
N HIS A 15 6.89 9.59 -36.84
CA HIS A 15 5.79 8.67 -36.53
C HIS A 15 6.19 7.61 -35.50
N GLU A 16 7.39 7.03 -35.63
CA GLU A 16 7.92 6.08 -34.65
C GLU A 16 8.05 6.74 -33.28
N SER A 17 8.66 7.93 -33.21
CA SER A 17 8.82 8.68 -31.96
C SER A 17 7.47 9.01 -31.31
N GLU A 18 6.47 9.44 -32.10
CA GLU A 18 5.12 9.72 -31.61
C GLU A 18 4.43 8.45 -31.07
N ALA A 19 4.56 7.33 -31.78
CA ALA A 19 4.01 6.05 -31.34
C ALA A 19 4.64 5.60 -30.02
N HIS A 20 5.97 5.69 -29.89
CA HIS A 20 6.67 5.40 -28.64
C HIS A 20 6.20 6.33 -27.51
N LYS A 21 6.11 7.64 -27.76
CA LYS A 21 5.63 8.60 -26.76
C LYS A 21 4.21 8.29 -26.30
N ALA A 22 3.32 7.91 -27.21
CA ALA A 22 1.96 7.53 -26.87
C ALA A 22 1.92 6.28 -25.97
N GLN A 23 2.72 5.27 -26.30
CA GLN A 23 2.87 4.06 -25.48
C GLN A 23 3.39 4.38 -24.08
N TYR A 24 4.49 5.15 -23.97
CA TYR A 24 5.05 5.54 -22.68
C TYR A 24 4.07 6.35 -21.85
N LYS A 25 3.36 7.30 -22.46
CA LYS A 25 2.34 8.09 -21.78
C LYS A 25 1.23 7.20 -21.21
N SER A 26 0.75 6.23 -22.00
CA SER A 26 -0.27 5.29 -21.56
C SER A 26 0.21 4.42 -20.39
N ALA A 27 1.42 3.87 -20.48
CA ALA A 27 2.02 3.06 -19.41
C ALA A 27 2.21 3.87 -18.12
N LEU A 28 2.70 5.10 -18.22
CA LEU A 28 2.91 5.99 -17.08
C LEU A 28 1.59 6.32 -16.38
N LEU A 29 0.54 6.64 -17.15
CA LEU A 29 -0.80 6.88 -16.59
C LEU A 29 -1.33 5.64 -15.86
N GLY A 30 -1.14 4.45 -16.43
CA GLY A 30 -1.49 3.19 -15.78
C GLY A 30 -0.77 3.00 -14.44
N MET A 31 0.55 3.23 -14.41
CA MET A 31 1.34 3.14 -13.18
C MET A 31 0.89 4.15 -12.12
N GLN A 32 0.64 5.41 -12.52
CA GLN A 32 0.17 6.46 -11.61
C GLN A 32 -1.20 6.11 -11.00
N LEU A 33 -2.12 5.59 -11.82
CA LEU A 33 -3.43 5.12 -11.35
C LEU A 33 -3.28 3.98 -10.33
N ILE A 34 -2.43 2.99 -10.60
CA ILE A 34 -2.19 1.88 -9.68
C ILE A 34 -1.65 2.39 -8.34
N VAL A 35 -0.66 3.28 -8.35
CA VAL A 35 -0.07 3.83 -7.12
C VAL A 35 -1.10 4.61 -6.30
N MET A 36 -1.93 5.44 -6.95
CA MET A 36 -3.00 6.17 -6.25
C MET A 36 -4.03 5.23 -5.64
N LEU A 37 -4.49 4.23 -6.39
CA LEU A 37 -5.45 3.25 -5.89
C LEU A 37 -4.89 2.42 -4.74
N GLN A 38 -3.63 2.00 -4.83
CA GLN A 38 -2.93 1.30 -3.75
C GLN A 38 -2.81 2.17 -2.50
N GLY A 39 -2.51 3.47 -2.64
CA GLY A 39 -2.47 4.42 -1.53
C GLY A 39 -3.81 4.47 -0.79
N ILE A 40 -4.91 4.70 -1.53
CA ILE A 40 -6.27 4.75 -0.97
C ILE A 40 -6.62 3.43 -0.28
N PHE A 41 -6.31 2.29 -0.90
CA PHE A 41 -6.59 0.99 -0.32
C PHE A 41 -5.82 0.76 0.98
N CYS A 42 -4.52 1.07 1.01
CA CYS A 42 -3.68 0.94 2.19
C CYS A 42 -4.16 1.85 3.34
N GLU A 43 -4.58 3.08 3.04
CA GLU A 43 -5.15 3.99 4.04
C GLU A 43 -6.43 3.41 4.65
N GLN A 44 -7.35 2.92 3.82
CA GLN A 44 -8.59 2.29 4.29
C GLN A 44 -8.32 1.05 5.13
N LEU A 45 -7.41 0.18 4.66
CA LEU A 45 -7.04 -1.04 5.39
C LEU A 45 -6.41 -0.72 6.74
N SER A 46 -5.50 0.26 6.77
CA SER A 46 -4.85 0.72 8.01
C SER A 46 -5.87 1.28 8.99
N GLY A 47 -6.83 2.08 8.51
CA GLY A 47 -7.92 2.60 9.34
C GLY A 47 -8.81 1.49 9.92
N GLN A 48 -9.15 0.47 9.11
CA GLN A 48 -9.93 -0.68 9.57
C GLN A 48 -9.16 -1.50 10.61
N LEU A 49 -7.87 -1.74 10.39
CA LEU A 49 -7.00 -2.45 11.33
C LEU A 49 -6.89 -1.67 12.65
N ALA A 50 -6.63 -0.36 12.61
CA ALA A 50 -6.58 0.47 13.81
C ALA A 50 -7.90 0.43 14.58
N ALA A 51 -9.05 0.57 13.89
CA ALA A 51 -10.36 0.47 14.52
C ALA A 51 -10.63 -0.93 15.12
N GLN A 52 -10.16 -2.00 14.46
CA GLN A 52 -10.25 -3.36 14.98
C GLN A 52 -9.37 -3.56 16.22
N GLU A 53 -8.14 -3.07 16.19
CA GLU A 53 -7.22 -3.11 17.33
C GLU A 53 -7.78 -2.35 18.52
N ASP A 54 -8.35 -1.17 18.32
CA ASP A 54 -8.98 -0.39 19.39
C ASP A 54 -10.19 -1.11 19.96
N LYS A 55 -11.02 -1.73 19.12
CA LYS A 55 -12.13 -2.58 19.58
C LYS A 55 -11.62 -3.78 20.37
N GLN A 56 -10.53 -4.41 19.93
CA GLN A 56 -9.90 -5.50 20.67
C GLN A 56 -9.33 -5.04 22.00
N LYS A 57 -8.59 -3.93 22.05
CA LYS A 57 -8.07 -3.34 23.30
C LYS A 57 -9.19 -3.04 24.29
N LYS A 58 -10.30 -2.47 23.82
CA LYS A 58 -11.50 -2.23 24.65
C LYS A 58 -12.11 -3.53 25.20
N LYS A 59 -12.14 -4.60 24.40
CA LYS A 59 -12.61 -5.93 24.86
C LYS A 59 -11.62 -6.62 25.82
N LYS A 60 -10.33 -6.31 25.72
CA LYS A 60 -9.24 -6.89 26.52
C LYS A 60 -9.07 -6.21 27.89
N ARG A 61 -9.76 -5.09 28.16
CA ARG A 61 -9.69 -4.37 29.45
C ARG A 61 -10.12 -5.32 30.58
N GLY A 62 -9.20 -5.64 31.48
CA GLY A 62 -9.42 -6.61 32.57
C GLY A 62 -9.08 -8.08 32.24
N GLN A 63 -8.54 -8.39 31.05
CA GLN A 63 -8.05 -9.74 30.70
C GLN A 63 -6.54 -9.72 30.44
N LEU A 64 -5.79 -10.56 31.18
CA LEU A 64 -4.39 -10.82 30.88
C LEU A 64 -4.31 -11.63 29.56
N ASN A 65 -3.59 -11.14 28.56
CA ASN A 65 -3.50 -11.77 27.22
C ASN A 65 -4.87 -12.03 26.53
N GLY A 66 -5.78 -11.05 26.51
CA GLY A 66 -7.11 -11.23 25.91
C GLY A 66 -7.15 -11.36 24.37
N ASP A 67 -6.05 -11.73 23.70
CA ASP A 67 -6.04 -12.12 22.29
C ASP A 67 -6.36 -13.61 22.07
N GLY A 68 -6.42 -14.41 23.15
CA GLY A 68 -6.76 -15.83 23.09
C GLY A 68 -5.65 -16.71 22.50
N LEU A 69 -4.45 -16.16 22.27
CA LEU A 69 -3.33 -16.91 21.75
C LEU A 69 -2.50 -17.48 22.92
N PRO A 70 -2.19 -18.79 22.92
CA PRO A 70 -1.32 -19.37 23.94
C PRO A 70 0.09 -18.77 23.82
N ARG A 71 0.60 -18.20 24.91
CA ARG A 71 1.96 -17.68 25.00
C ARG A 71 2.67 -18.26 26.21
N LEU A 72 3.92 -18.65 26.04
CA LEU A 72 4.79 -19.00 27.15
C LEU A 72 5.39 -17.71 27.73
N LEU A 73 4.88 -17.28 28.88
CA LEU A 73 5.41 -16.13 29.59
C LEU A 73 6.37 -16.58 30.68
N THR A 74 7.51 -15.91 30.78
CA THR A 74 8.39 -16.05 31.95
C THR A 74 7.75 -15.34 33.15
N SER A 75 8.07 -15.77 34.37
CA SER A 75 7.51 -15.21 35.61
C SER A 75 7.60 -13.67 35.65
N LYS A 76 8.73 -13.09 35.22
CA LYS A 76 8.92 -11.64 35.12
C LYS A 76 7.99 -10.97 34.10
N ALA A 77 7.83 -11.57 32.92
CA ALA A 77 6.96 -11.04 31.87
C ALA A 77 5.48 -11.07 32.29
N PHE A 78 5.06 -12.12 32.99
CA PHE A 78 3.72 -12.22 33.56
C PHE A 78 3.47 -11.16 34.65
N HIS A 79 4.40 -11.02 35.59
CA HIS A 79 4.29 -10.03 36.67
C HIS A 79 4.14 -8.59 36.14
N ASN A 80 4.91 -8.22 35.13
CA ASN A 80 4.79 -6.91 34.50
C ASN A 80 3.41 -6.68 33.85
N LEU A 81 2.87 -7.71 33.17
CA LEU A 81 1.54 -7.64 32.56
C LEU A 81 0.40 -7.52 33.59
N VAL A 82 0.58 -8.05 34.80
CA VAL A 82 -0.40 -7.91 35.88
C VAL A 82 -0.40 -6.48 36.42
N ILE A 83 0.79 -5.90 36.66
CA ILE A 83 0.91 -4.50 37.11
C ILE A 83 0.27 -3.54 36.09
N GLU A 84 0.57 -3.71 34.79
CA GLU A 84 -0.01 -2.88 33.72
C GLU A 84 -1.54 -3.00 33.58
N ASN A 85 -2.17 -4.05 34.14
CA ASN A 85 -3.61 -4.29 34.07
C ASN A 85 -4.35 -3.87 35.36
N GLU A 86 -3.62 -3.64 36.46
CA GLU A 86 -4.18 -3.16 37.74
C GLU A 86 -4.16 -1.62 37.88
N GLU A 87 -3.39 -0.90 37.04
CA GLU A 87 -3.42 0.57 36.86
C GLU A 87 -4.49 1.04 35.85
#